data_AF-A0A0Q4Y082-F1
#
_entry.id   AF-A0A0Q4Y082-F1
#
_cell.length_a   1.000
_cell.length_b   1.000
_cell.length_c   1.000
_cell.angle_alpha   90.00
_cell.angle_beta   90.00
_cell.angle_gamma   90.00
#
_symmetry.space_group_name_H-M   'P 1'
#
loop_
_entity.id
_entity.type
_entity.pdbx_description
1 polymer ?
#
loop_
_entity_poly.entity_id
_entity_poly.type
_entity_poly.pdbx_seq_one_letter_code
_entity_poly.pdbx_strand_id
1 'polypeptide(L)'
;MNQDAIAAQAWAQTIGQHALAAFGGALLVVLACTALGFVGLRRWTVRPQDSSLPPALFLGLRLAIGFGVVLGAAALFTEMMEALDAEEELGLFDSRLAEVLSQTLSPAVLRVVSVVTHLGDPITLTALVLVVALLLALQGRRWLALGWAAACAGNGVLNQALKQVFARVRPVHDHGFAVADGFSFPSGHTSGSVVVYGMLAYLGLRLLPPRWHLPAVLAAAALAFGMGVSRVLLQVHWASDVMAGFASGLAWLSVCVISIEMLRRYRRRA
;
A
#
# COMPACT_ATOMS: atom_id res chain seq x y z
N MET A 1 28.72 -3.61 -18.81
CA MET A 1 27.73 -3.57 -17.71
C MET A 1 28.35 -2.76 -16.58
N ASN A 2 27.70 -1.70 -16.11
CA ASN A 2 28.19 -0.88 -14.99
C ASN A 2 28.19 -1.73 -13.68
N GLN A 3 29.03 -1.40 -12.70
CA GLN A 3 29.13 -2.12 -11.42
C GLN A 3 27.79 -2.18 -10.68
N ASP A 4 27.01 -1.11 -10.77
CA ASP A 4 25.71 -1.00 -10.10
C ASP A 4 24.68 -1.98 -10.69
N ALA A 5 24.69 -2.18 -12.01
CA ALA A 5 23.86 -3.18 -12.68
C ALA A 5 24.20 -4.62 -12.24
N ILE A 6 25.49 -4.92 -12.04
CA ILE A 6 25.94 -6.21 -11.51
C ILE A 6 25.44 -6.40 -10.07
N ALA A 7 25.54 -5.37 -9.24
CA ALA A 7 25.08 -5.40 -7.87
C ALA A 7 23.56 -5.61 -7.80
N ALA A 8 22.79 -4.89 -8.62
CA ALA A 8 21.33 -5.02 -8.70
C ALA A 8 20.91 -6.47 -9.04
N GLN A 9 21.54 -7.07 -10.04
CA GLN A 9 21.26 -8.47 -10.41
C GLN A 9 21.67 -9.46 -9.32
N ALA A 10 22.79 -9.24 -8.63
CA ALA A 10 23.22 -10.07 -7.51
C ALA A 10 22.26 -10.00 -6.32
N TRP A 11 21.71 -8.82 -6.02
CA TRP A 11 20.66 -8.66 -5.02
C TRP A 11 19.37 -9.37 -5.44
N ALA A 12 18.92 -9.18 -6.69
CA ALA A 12 17.74 -9.87 -7.23
C ALA A 12 17.89 -11.40 -7.14
N GLN A 13 19.07 -11.92 -7.48
CA GLN A 13 19.41 -13.34 -7.34
C GLN A 13 19.25 -13.83 -5.91
N THR A 14 19.86 -13.12 -4.95
CA THR A 14 19.88 -13.52 -3.54
C THR A 14 18.48 -13.52 -2.96
N ILE A 15 17.70 -12.47 -3.25
CA ILE A 15 16.30 -12.34 -2.82
C ILE A 15 15.45 -13.44 -3.45
N GLY A 16 15.57 -13.69 -4.76
CA GLY A 16 14.79 -14.71 -5.46
C GLY A 16 15.07 -16.14 -4.98
N GLN A 17 16.32 -16.46 -4.63
CA GLN A 17 16.69 -17.76 -4.06
C GLN A 17 16.11 -17.99 -2.66
N HIS A 18 15.96 -16.93 -1.87
CA HIS A 18 15.47 -16.98 -0.50
C HIS A 18 14.13 -16.26 -0.33
N ALA A 19 13.29 -16.26 -1.38
CA ALA A 19 12.14 -15.37 -1.50
C ALA A 19 11.22 -15.38 -0.27
N LEU A 20 10.84 -16.57 0.22
CA LEU A 20 9.95 -16.69 1.38
C LEU A 20 10.58 -16.11 2.66
N ALA A 21 11.86 -16.35 2.89
CA ALA A 21 12.57 -15.81 4.05
C ALA A 21 12.78 -14.29 3.93
N ALA A 22 13.17 -13.82 2.74
CA ALA A 22 13.36 -12.40 2.45
C ALA A 22 12.07 -11.60 2.65
N PHE A 23 10.96 -12.03 2.05
CA PHE A 23 9.68 -11.35 2.20
C PHE A 23 9.08 -11.51 3.61
N GLY A 24 9.28 -12.67 4.26
CA GLY A 24 8.90 -12.86 5.66
C GLY A 24 9.64 -11.91 6.61
N GLY A 25 10.96 -11.77 6.43
CA GLY A 25 11.78 -10.81 7.17
C GLY A 25 11.34 -9.36 6.91
N ALA A 26 11.09 -9.00 5.65
CA ALA A 26 10.59 -7.68 5.28
C ALA A 26 9.23 -7.37 5.93
N LEU A 27 8.31 -8.34 5.99
CA LEU A 27 7.04 -8.18 6.71
C LEU A 27 7.26 -7.88 8.19
N LEU A 28 8.17 -8.61 8.86
CA LEU A 28 8.49 -8.35 10.27
C LEU A 28 9.04 -6.94 10.48
N VAL A 29 9.91 -6.46 9.58
CA VAL A 29 10.43 -5.09 9.60
C VAL A 29 9.28 -4.08 9.43
N VAL A 30 8.40 -4.28 8.44
CA VAL A 30 7.24 -3.41 8.21
C VAL A 30 6.34 -3.35 9.45
N LEU A 31 6.07 -4.48 10.08
CA LEU A 31 5.24 -4.54 11.30
C LEU A 31 5.93 -3.87 12.49
N ALA A 32 7.24 -4.06 12.66
CA ALA A 32 8.01 -3.41 13.71
C ALA A 32 8.05 -1.88 13.52
N CYS A 33 8.36 -1.40 12.31
CA CYS A 33 8.33 0.02 11.96
C CYS A 33 6.93 0.62 12.16
N THR A 34 5.88 -0.11 11.77
CA THR A 34 4.49 0.32 11.97
C THR A 34 4.13 0.42 13.45
N ALA A 35 4.53 -0.57 14.27
CA ALA A 35 4.30 -0.55 15.71
C ALA A 35 5.07 0.59 16.39
N LEU A 36 6.35 0.76 16.07
CA LEU A 36 7.19 1.82 16.61
C LEU A 36 6.68 3.20 16.20
N GLY A 37 6.31 3.38 14.93
CA GLY A 37 5.70 4.60 14.43
C GLY A 37 4.37 4.90 15.13
N PHE A 38 3.51 3.89 15.31
CA PHE A 38 2.24 4.05 16.02
C PHE A 38 2.43 4.45 17.49
N VAL A 39 3.33 3.77 18.20
CA VAL A 39 3.65 4.05 19.61
C VAL A 39 4.33 5.41 19.74
N GLY A 40 5.28 5.73 18.85
CA GLY A 40 5.96 7.02 18.78
C GLY A 40 4.97 8.16 18.56
N LEU A 41 4.12 8.05 17.54
CA LEU A 41 3.04 9.02 17.29
C LEU A 41 2.10 9.13 18.48
N ARG A 42 1.69 8.03 19.12
CA ARG A 42 0.85 8.10 20.35
C ARG A 42 1.52 8.77 21.53
N ARG A 43 2.83 8.54 21.71
CA ARG A 43 3.64 9.16 22.77
C ARG A 43 3.92 10.64 22.50
N TRP A 44 4.11 11.04 21.25
CA TRP A 44 4.25 12.44 20.86
C TRP A 44 2.91 13.18 20.78
N THR A 45 1.81 12.44 20.59
CA THR A 45 0.43 12.94 20.68
C THR A 45 -0.17 12.79 22.07
N VAL A 46 0.67 12.92 23.13
CA VAL A 46 0.20 13.20 24.49
C VAL A 46 -0.88 14.29 24.44
N ARG A 47 -1.91 14.04 25.24
CA ARG A 47 -3.28 14.56 25.18
C ARG A 47 -3.31 16.05 24.86
N PRO A 48 -4.15 16.52 23.90
CA PRO A 48 -4.43 17.95 23.72
C PRO A 48 -4.91 18.67 24.98
N GLN A 49 -5.30 17.91 26.02
CA GLN A 49 -5.68 18.41 27.34
C GLN A 49 -4.49 18.71 28.27
N ASP A 50 -3.31 18.13 28.01
CA ASP A 50 -2.10 18.27 28.85
C ASP A 50 -0.95 19.00 28.13
N SER A 51 -1.16 19.44 26.88
CA SER A 51 -0.14 20.09 26.06
C SER A 51 -0.29 21.62 26.06
N SER A 52 0.81 22.36 26.25
CA SER A 52 0.84 23.82 26.19
C SER A 52 0.67 24.43 24.79
N LEU A 53 0.68 23.61 23.73
CA LEU A 53 0.60 24.12 22.36
C LEU A 53 -0.84 24.40 21.93
N PRO A 54 -1.10 25.49 21.17
CA PRO A 54 -2.42 25.79 20.66
C PRO A 54 -2.96 24.64 19.78
N PRO A 55 -4.25 24.32 19.84
CA PRO A 55 -4.87 23.26 19.01
C PRO A 55 -4.65 23.42 17.50
N ALA A 56 -4.43 24.67 17.03
CA ALA A 56 -4.09 24.98 15.65
C ALA A 56 -2.68 24.53 15.26
N LEU A 57 -1.70 24.68 16.15
CA LEU A 57 -0.32 24.23 15.92
C LEU A 57 -0.23 22.70 15.87
N PHE A 58 -0.98 22.00 16.74
CA PHE A 58 -1.11 20.53 16.67
C PHE A 58 -1.74 20.03 15.38
N LEU A 59 -2.70 20.78 14.83
CA LEU A 59 -3.26 20.48 13.52
C LEU A 59 -2.22 20.72 12.42
N GLY A 60 -1.53 21.86 12.46
CA GLY A 60 -0.47 22.22 11.52
C GLY A 60 0.61 21.13 11.45
N LEU A 61 1.09 20.64 12.59
CA LEU A 61 2.09 19.55 12.64
C LEU A 61 1.58 18.24 12.02
N ARG A 62 0.33 17.85 12.27
CA ARG A 62 -0.25 16.63 11.69
C ARG A 62 -0.45 16.76 10.17
N LEU A 63 -0.87 17.93 9.73
CA LEU A 63 -0.99 18.23 8.30
C LEU A 63 0.39 18.26 7.64
N ALA A 64 1.40 18.84 8.28
CA ALA A 64 2.77 18.87 7.79
C ALA A 64 3.38 17.47 7.67
N ILE A 65 3.17 16.59 8.66
CA ILE A 65 3.60 15.19 8.59
C ILE A 65 2.90 14.48 7.43
N GLY A 66 1.57 14.60 7.34
CA GLY A 66 0.81 13.97 6.27
C GLY A 66 1.19 14.50 4.88
N PHE A 67 1.46 15.79 4.76
CA PHE A 67 1.94 16.41 3.53
C PHE A 67 3.37 15.97 3.19
N GLY A 68 4.25 15.84 4.18
CA GLY A 68 5.58 15.26 4.02
C GLY A 68 5.54 13.81 3.51
N VAL A 69 4.60 13.00 4.01
CA VAL A 69 4.36 11.64 3.48
C VAL A 69 3.92 11.68 2.02
N VAL A 70 3.02 12.60 1.65
CA VAL A 70 2.57 12.76 0.26
C VAL A 70 3.73 13.18 -0.65
N LEU A 71 4.53 14.17 -0.24
CA LEU A 71 5.69 14.62 -1.01
C LEU A 71 6.76 13.54 -1.14
N GLY A 72 7.08 12.83 -0.05
CA GLY A 72 8.05 11.74 -0.08
C GLY A 72 7.58 10.59 -0.97
N ALA A 73 6.30 10.21 -0.90
CA ALA A 73 5.74 9.19 -1.77
C ALA A 73 5.69 9.62 -3.25
N ALA A 74 5.39 10.90 -3.53
CA ALA A 74 5.42 11.44 -4.89
C ALA A 74 6.85 11.50 -5.44
N ALA A 75 7.83 11.92 -4.64
CA ALA A 75 9.24 11.95 -5.03
C ALA A 75 9.76 10.54 -5.34
N LEU A 76 9.50 9.57 -4.45
CA LEU A 76 9.83 8.17 -4.70
C LEU A 76 9.17 7.64 -5.97
N PHE A 77 7.90 7.99 -6.20
CA PHE A 77 7.20 7.57 -7.41
C PHE A 77 7.86 8.14 -8.68
N THR A 78 8.26 9.42 -8.67
CA THR A 78 8.97 10.06 -9.78
C THR A 78 10.36 9.48 -10.00
N GLU A 79 11.16 9.28 -8.94
CA GLU A 79 12.48 8.63 -9.05
C GLU A 79 12.35 7.22 -9.64
N MET A 80 11.34 6.47 -9.19
CA MET A 80 11.07 5.16 -9.74
C MET A 80 10.71 5.22 -11.22
N MET A 81 9.94 6.21 -11.66
CA MET A 81 9.55 6.40 -13.07
C MET A 81 10.75 6.65 -13.97
N GLU A 82 11.69 7.48 -13.54
CA GLU A 82 12.91 7.77 -14.29
C GLU A 82 13.80 6.54 -14.43
N ALA A 83 13.71 5.60 -13.48
CA ALA A 83 14.50 4.38 -13.42
C ALA A 83 13.82 3.13 -14.02
N LEU A 84 12.69 3.26 -14.73
CA LEU A 84 11.92 2.12 -15.25
C LEU A 84 12.48 1.53 -16.55
N ASP A 85 13.50 2.14 -17.16
CA ASP A 85 14.01 1.64 -18.43
C ASP A 85 14.65 0.26 -18.26
N ALA A 86 14.48 -0.62 -19.24
CA ALA A 86 14.89 -2.03 -19.13
C ALA A 86 16.42 -2.18 -19.03
N GLU A 87 17.16 -1.18 -19.50
CA GLU A 87 18.61 -1.11 -19.45
C GLU A 87 19.14 -0.50 -18.14
N GLU A 88 18.26 0.08 -17.32
CA GLU A 88 18.61 0.66 -16.03
C GLU A 88 18.55 -0.37 -14.89
N GLU A 89 19.20 -0.04 -13.78
CA GLU A 89 19.41 -0.95 -12.64
C GLU A 89 18.13 -1.58 -12.11
N LEU A 90 17.04 -0.81 -12.03
CA LEU A 90 15.74 -1.28 -11.53
C LEU A 90 15.06 -2.23 -12.52
N GLY A 91 15.15 -1.98 -13.84
CA GLY A 91 14.67 -2.89 -14.87
C GLY A 91 15.43 -4.23 -14.88
N LEU A 92 16.75 -4.18 -14.70
CA LEU A 92 17.60 -5.37 -14.58
C LEU A 92 17.33 -6.15 -13.28
N PHE A 93 17.08 -5.46 -12.17
CA PHE A 93 16.66 -6.08 -10.92
C PHE A 93 15.32 -6.81 -11.08
N ASP A 94 14.32 -6.13 -11.64
CA ASP A 94 12.97 -6.64 -11.83
C ASP A 94 12.94 -7.91 -12.70
N SER A 95 13.59 -7.83 -13.87
CA SER A 95 13.71 -8.95 -14.80
C SER A 95 14.43 -10.15 -14.18
N ARG A 96 15.56 -9.91 -13.51
CA ARG A 96 16.32 -10.98 -12.86
C ARG A 96 15.55 -11.61 -11.70
N LEU A 97 14.86 -10.81 -10.90
CA LEU A 97 14.06 -11.32 -9.80
C LEU A 97 12.92 -12.21 -10.31
N ALA A 98 12.18 -11.76 -11.33
CA ALA A 98 11.09 -12.55 -11.91
C ALA A 98 11.59 -13.89 -12.47
N GLU A 99 12.73 -13.87 -13.18
CA GLU A 99 13.35 -15.07 -13.73
C GLU A 99 13.71 -16.07 -12.62
N VAL A 100 14.40 -15.61 -11.56
CA VAL A 100 14.82 -16.50 -10.47
C VAL A 100 13.61 -17.06 -9.72
N LEU A 101 12.58 -16.24 -9.47
CA LEU A 101 11.34 -16.71 -8.83
C LEU A 101 10.64 -17.80 -9.66
N SER A 102 10.66 -17.68 -11.00
CA SER A 102 10.08 -18.69 -11.88
C SER A 102 10.78 -20.05 -11.79
N GLN A 103 12.07 -20.04 -11.43
CA GLN A 103 12.90 -21.24 -11.29
C GLN A 103 12.88 -21.81 -9.87
N THR A 104 12.69 -20.98 -8.84
CA THR A 104 12.84 -21.39 -7.43
C THR A 104 11.52 -21.69 -6.72
N LEU A 105 10.41 -21.05 -7.11
CA LEU A 105 9.13 -21.22 -6.42
C LEU A 105 8.43 -22.52 -6.83
N SER A 106 8.07 -23.34 -5.83
CA SER A 106 7.33 -24.58 -6.08
C SER A 106 5.85 -24.31 -6.39
N PRO A 107 5.18 -25.19 -7.16
CA PRO A 107 3.74 -25.10 -7.40
C PRO A 107 2.88 -25.05 -6.12
N ALA A 108 3.34 -25.67 -5.03
CA ALA A 108 2.64 -25.63 -3.75
C ALA A 108 2.63 -24.21 -3.15
N VAL A 109 3.77 -23.52 -3.21
CA VAL A 109 3.87 -22.12 -2.78
C VAL A 109 2.98 -21.24 -3.65
N LEU A 110 3.06 -21.39 -4.97
CA LEU A 110 2.25 -20.59 -5.90
C LEU A 110 0.74 -20.78 -5.69
N ARG A 111 0.28 -22.01 -5.38
CA ARG A 111 -1.12 -22.26 -5.00
C ARG A 111 -1.54 -21.52 -3.75
N VAL A 112 -0.73 -21.57 -2.69
CA VAL A 112 -1.05 -20.86 -1.44
C VAL A 112 -1.10 -19.35 -1.69
N VAL A 113 -0.12 -18.80 -2.40
CA VAL A 113 -0.07 -17.37 -2.73
C VAL A 113 -1.26 -16.96 -3.62
N SER A 114 -1.65 -17.81 -4.58
CA SER A 114 -2.82 -17.61 -5.44
C SER A 114 -4.13 -17.54 -4.65
N VAL A 115 -4.31 -18.41 -3.65
CA VAL A 115 -5.50 -18.32 -2.77
C VAL A 115 -5.48 -17.04 -1.93
N VAL A 116 -4.32 -16.69 -1.37
CA VAL A 116 -4.19 -15.53 -0.50
C VAL A 116 -4.36 -14.20 -1.27
N THR A 117 -3.89 -14.13 -2.52
CA THR A 117 -3.96 -12.88 -3.32
C THR A 117 -5.40 -12.43 -3.60
N HIS A 118 -6.38 -13.34 -3.53
CA HIS A 118 -7.81 -13.00 -3.70
C HIS A 118 -8.33 -11.99 -2.68
N LEU A 119 -7.67 -11.83 -1.53
CA LEU A 119 -8.01 -10.76 -0.57
C LEU A 119 -7.81 -9.36 -1.16
N GLY A 120 -6.85 -9.21 -2.08
CA GLY A 120 -6.54 -7.96 -2.77
C GLY A 120 -7.24 -7.80 -4.12
N ASP A 121 -8.09 -8.75 -4.52
CA ASP A 121 -8.78 -8.69 -5.81
C ASP A 121 -9.75 -7.50 -5.89
N PRO A 122 -9.87 -6.85 -7.06
CA PRO A 122 -10.81 -5.75 -7.25
C PRO A 122 -12.24 -6.09 -6.84
N ILE A 123 -12.70 -7.32 -7.11
CA ILE A 123 -14.05 -7.78 -6.74
C ILE A 123 -14.18 -7.87 -5.21
N THR A 124 -13.23 -8.52 -4.55
CA THR A 124 -13.21 -8.67 -3.08
C THR A 124 -13.17 -7.32 -2.38
N LEU A 125 -12.26 -6.44 -2.81
CA LEU A 125 -12.11 -5.10 -2.27
C LEU A 125 -13.37 -4.25 -2.55
N THR A 126 -13.95 -4.33 -3.74
CA THR A 126 -15.20 -3.61 -4.07
C THR A 126 -16.37 -4.09 -3.21
N ALA A 127 -16.53 -5.39 -3.04
CA ALA A 127 -17.56 -5.94 -2.16
C ALA A 127 -17.40 -5.44 -0.72
N LEU A 128 -16.17 -5.46 -0.20
CA LEU A 128 -15.85 -4.92 1.12
C LEU A 128 -16.17 -3.43 1.24
N VAL A 129 -15.84 -2.64 0.21
CA VAL A 129 -16.16 -1.21 0.14
C VAL A 129 -17.66 -0.97 0.21
N LEU A 130 -18.46 -1.72 -0.56
CA LEU A 130 -19.92 -1.58 -0.57
C LEU A 130 -20.53 -1.97 0.78
N VAL A 131 -20.11 -3.09 1.36
CA VAL A 131 -20.60 -3.56 2.66
C VAL A 131 -20.29 -2.54 3.76
N VAL A 132 -19.05 -2.05 3.84
CA VAL A 132 -18.65 -1.06 4.86
C VAL A 132 -19.38 0.27 4.66
N ALA A 133 -19.52 0.73 3.41
CA ALA A 133 -20.26 1.95 3.09
C ALA A 133 -21.73 1.84 3.54
N LEU A 134 -22.38 0.71 3.24
CA LEU A 134 -23.76 0.43 3.66
C LEU A 134 -23.89 0.41 5.18
N LEU A 135 -23.01 -0.32 5.88
CA LEU A 135 -23.01 -0.36 7.35
C LEU A 135 -22.83 1.01 7.98
N LEU A 136 -21.92 1.84 7.45
CA LEU A 136 -21.74 3.22 7.91
C LEU A 136 -22.97 4.08 7.65
N ALA A 137 -23.63 3.92 6.50
CA ALA A 137 -24.86 4.64 6.17
C ALA A 137 -26.01 4.25 7.11
N LEU A 138 -26.21 2.94 7.35
CA LEU A 138 -27.23 2.41 8.27
C LEU A 138 -27.01 2.88 9.72
N GLN A 139 -25.77 3.11 10.13
CA GLN A 139 -25.43 3.69 11.43
C GLN A 139 -25.60 5.23 11.49
N GLY A 140 -26.13 5.87 10.45
CA GLY A 140 -26.28 7.33 10.36
C GLY A 140 -24.95 8.09 10.15
N ARG A 141 -23.84 7.39 9.91
CA ARG A 141 -22.50 7.96 9.74
C ARG A 141 -22.23 8.37 8.29
N ARG A 142 -23.20 9.03 7.64
CA ARG A 142 -23.21 9.35 6.20
C ARG A 142 -21.92 9.99 5.67
N TRP A 143 -21.28 10.86 6.44
CA TRP A 143 -20.04 11.53 6.02
C TRP A 143 -18.81 10.63 6.08
N LEU A 144 -18.77 9.68 7.01
CA LEU A 144 -17.74 8.64 7.02
C LEU A 144 -17.96 7.66 5.87
N ALA A 145 -19.22 7.31 5.57
CA ALA A 145 -19.56 6.48 4.43
C ALA A 145 -19.12 7.13 3.10
N LEU A 146 -19.42 8.42 2.91
CA LEU A 146 -18.99 9.18 1.74
C LEU A 146 -17.46 9.28 1.64
N GLY A 147 -16.77 9.61 2.73
CA GLY A 147 -15.31 9.69 2.73
C GLY A 147 -14.64 8.33 2.45
N TRP A 148 -15.18 7.24 3.01
CA TRP A 148 -14.76 5.87 2.74
C TRP A 148 -14.93 5.50 1.26
N ALA A 149 -16.13 5.70 0.71
CA ALA A 149 -16.43 5.36 -0.67
C ALA A 149 -15.60 6.20 -1.65
N ALA A 150 -15.49 7.51 -1.41
CA ALA A 150 -14.70 8.43 -2.25
C ALA A 150 -13.20 8.07 -2.24
N ALA A 151 -12.64 7.73 -1.07
CA ALA A 151 -11.24 7.31 -0.98
C ALA A 151 -10.97 6.04 -1.81
N CYS A 152 -11.82 5.02 -1.68
CA CYS A 152 -11.62 3.75 -2.36
C CYS A 152 -11.88 3.85 -3.88
N ALA A 153 -12.98 4.50 -4.28
CA ALA A 153 -13.30 4.71 -5.69
C ALA A 153 -12.27 5.62 -6.37
N GLY A 154 -11.84 6.68 -5.68
CA GLY A 154 -10.80 7.59 -6.19
C GLY A 154 -9.46 6.90 -6.43
N ASN A 155 -9.06 5.94 -5.58
CA ASN A 155 -7.87 5.13 -5.84
C ASN A 155 -8.02 4.27 -7.12
N GLY A 156 -9.20 3.69 -7.35
CA GLY A 156 -9.46 2.93 -8.57
C GLY A 156 -9.29 3.79 -9.83
N VAL A 157 -9.83 5.00 -9.82
CA VAL A 157 -9.68 5.99 -10.91
C VAL A 157 -8.22 6.40 -11.07
N LEU A 158 -7.53 6.74 -9.97
CA LEU A 158 -6.13 7.14 -9.99
C LEU A 158 -5.24 6.02 -10.55
N ASN A 159 -5.39 4.79 -10.07
CA ASN A 159 -4.60 3.66 -10.55
C ASN A 159 -4.83 3.40 -12.03
N GLN A 160 -6.08 3.45 -12.49
CA GLN A 160 -6.40 3.27 -13.91
C GLN A 160 -5.79 4.37 -14.77
N ALA A 161 -5.85 5.63 -14.32
CA ALA A 161 -5.24 6.75 -15.03
C ALA A 161 -3.70 6.57 -15.14
N LEU A 162 -3.03 6.24 -14.03
CA LEU A 162 -1.59 5.98 -14.03
C LEU A 162 -1.22 4.82 -14.97
N LYS A 163 -2.01 3.73 -14.97
CA LYS A 163 -1.78 2.61 -15.88
C LYS A 163 -1.80 3.00 -17.36
N GLN A 164 -2.72 3.89 -17.75
CA GLN A 164 -2.80 4.36 -19.14
C GLN A 164 -1.65 5.30 -19.50
N VAL A 165 -1.13 6.06 -18.53
CA VAL A 165 0.02 6.96 -18.74
C VAL A 165 1.31 6.18 -18.95
N PHE A 166 1.58 5.15 -18.13
CA PHE A 166 2.86 4.43 -18.18
C PHE A 166 2.88 3.25 -19.13
N ALA A 167 1.73 2.62 -19.37
CA ALA A 167 1.58 1.53 -20.34
C ALA A 167 2.61 0.38 -20.22
N ARG A 168 3.15 0.14 -19.02
CA ARG A 168 4.23 -0.84 -18.82
C ARG A 168 3.75 -2.28 -19.01
N VAL A 169 4.56 -3.07 -19.71
CA VAL A 169 4.31 -4.50 -19.97
C VAL A 169 4.62 -5.32 -18.72
N ARG A 170 3.79 -6.35 -18.46
CA ARG A 170 3.94 -7.27 -17.32
C ARG A 170 5.08 -8.28 -17.52
N PRO A 171 5.59 -8.90 -16.45
CA PRO A 171 6.41 -10.09 -16.59
C PRO A 171 5.62 -11.23 -17.25
N VAL A 172 6.32 -12.20 -17.83
CA VAL A 172 5.71 -13.44 -18.35
C VAL A 172 5.22 -14.29 -17.17
N HIS A 173 3.97 -14.76 -17.22
CA HIS A 173 3.31 -15.49 -16.13
C HIS A 173 2.33 -16.56 -16.66
N ASP A 174 2.84 -17.49 -17.46
CA ASP A 174 2.08 -18.58 -18.11
C ASP A 174 1.92 -19.84 -17.23
N HIS A 175 2.32 -19.78 -15.96
CA HIS A 175 2.30 -20.90 -15.00
C HIS A 175 0.89 -21.31 -14.51
N GLY A 176 -0.18 -20.61 -14.89
CA GLY A 176 -1.58 -20.99 -14.60
C GLY A 176 -2.08 -20.77 -13.16
N PHE A 177 -1.31 -20.08 -12.30
CA PHE A 177 -1.71 -19.77 -10.92
C PHE A 177 -2.31 -18.37 -10.74
N ALA A 178 -2.17 -17.51 -11.75
CA ALA A 178 -2.77 -16.19 -11.79
C ALA A 178 -2.94 -15.77 -13.26
N VAL A 179 -3.98 -14.98 -13.53
CA VAL A 179 -4.20 -14.34 -14.84
C VAL A 179 -4.29 -12.84 -14.59
N ALA A 180 -3.53 -12.04 -15.33
CA ALA A 180 -3.53 -10.61 -15.17
C ALA A 180 -3.43 -9.90 -16.52
N ASP A 181 -4.51 -9.23 -16.91
CA ASP A 181 -4.56 -8.48 -18.17
C ASP A 181 -4.15 -7.01 -17.98
N GLY A 182 -3.90 -6.33 -19.10
CA GLY A 182 -3.58 -4.90 -19.17
C GLY A 182 -2.21 -4.54 -18.59
N PHE A 183 -2.00 -3.24 -18.35
CA PHE A 183 -0.69 -2.71 -17.93
C PHE A 183 -0.32 -3.05 -16.49
N SER A 184 1.00 -3.18 -16.25
CA SER A 184 1.58 -3.61 -14.98
C SER A 184 1.74 -2.45 -13.98
N PHE A 185 2.13 -1.26 -14.44
CA PHE A 185 2.56 -0.17 -13.56
C PHE A 185 1.47 0.90 -13.34
N PRO A 186 1.20 1.33 -12.10
CA PRO A 186 1.58 0.70 -10.83
C PRO A 186 0.60 -0.43 -10.46
N SER A 187 0.99 -1.28 -9.49
CA SER A 187 0.15 -2.39 -9.04
C SER A 187 -1.17 -1.93 -8.42
N GLY A 188 -2.28 -2.33 -9.04
CA GLY A 188 -3.65 -2.06 -8.58
C GLY A 188 -4.02 -2.83 -7.32
N HIS A 189 -3.63 -4.11 -7.24
CA HIS A 189 -3.79 -4.93 -6.02
C HIS A 189 -3.08 -4.30 -4.83
N THR A 190 -1.86 -3.79 -5.03
CA THR A 190 -1.08 -3.16 -3.96
C THR A 190 -1.71 -1.85 -3.52
N SER A 191 -1.91 -0.90 -4.45
CA SER A 191 -2.47 0.42 -4.13
C SER A 191 -3.88 0.31 -3.54
N GLY A 192 -4.73 -0.54 -4.11
CA GLY A 192 -6.08 -0.84 -3.62
C GLY A 192 -6.05 -1.41 -2.19
N SER A 193 -5.16 -2.37 -1.92
CA SER A 193 -5.04 -2.95 -0.58
C SER A 193 -4.56 -1.93 0.46
N VAL A 194 -3.58 -1.09 0.10
CA VAL A 194 -3.12 0.01 0.96
C VAL A 194 -4.28 0.94 1.34
N VAL A 195 -5.07 1.37 0.34
CA VAL A 195 -6.15 2.33 0.57
C VAL A 195 -7.31 1.69 1.34
N VAL A 196 -7.77 0.51 0.93
CA VAL A 196 -8.93 -0.14 1.56
C VAL A 196 -8.61 -0.58 2.99
N TYR A 197 -7.51 -1.31 3.20
CA TYR A 197 -7.14 -1.76 4.54
C TYR A 197 -6.66 -0.61 5.43
N GLY A 198 -5.96 0.37 4.85
CA GLY A 198 -5.58 1.59 5.57
C GLY A 198 -6.79 2.42 6.02
N MET A 199 -7.80 2.55 5.16
CA MET A 199 -9.06 3.18 5.54
C MET A 199 -9.83 2.37 6.59
N LEU A 200 -9.75 1.03 6.58
CA LEU A 200 -10.32 0.20 7.64
C LEU A 200 -9.62 0.41 8.97
N ALA A 201 -8.30 0.50 8.97
CA ALA A 201 -7.54 0.89 10.16
C ALA A 201 -7.98 2.27 10.65
N TYR A 202 -8.12 3.26 9.75
CA TYR A 202 -8.64 4.58 10.08
C TYR A 202 -10.03 4.52 10.73
N LEU A 203 -10.97 3.75 10.19
CA LEU A 203 -12.29 3.55 10.80
C LEU A 203 -12.17 2.84 12.16
N GLY A 204 -11.31 1.84 12.28
CA GLY A 204 -11.03 1.12 13.52
C GLY A 204 -10.53 2.06 14.63
N LEU A 205 -9.57 2.93 14.30
CA LEU A 205 -9.06 4.00 15.17
C LEU A 205 -10.12 4.99 15.65
N ARG A 206 -11.24 5.09 14.92
CA ARG A 206 -12.31 6.06 15.18
C ARG A 206 -13.51 5.47 15.88
N LEU A 207 -13.76 4.17 15.70
CA LEU A 207 -14.97 3.49 16.12
C LEU A 207 -14.72 2.43 17.18
N LEU A 208 -13.51 1.87 17.26
CA LEU A 208 -13.17 0.82 18.21
C LEU A 208 -12.53 1.39 19.49
N PRO A 209 -12.59 0.65 20.61
CA PRO A 209 -11.85 0.99 21.81
C PRO A 209 -10.32 1.06 21.60
N PRO A 210 -9.58 1.88 22.37
CA PRO A 210 -8.13 2.07 22.25
C PRO A 210 -7.28 0.80 22.16
N ARG A 211 -7.69 -0.28 22.84
CA ARG A 211 -7.01 -1.58 22.82
C ARG A 211 -6.92 -2.22 21.42
N TRP A 212 -7.81 -1.85 20.52
CA TRP A 212 -7.87 -2.39 19.15
C TRP A 212 -7.14 -1.54 18.12
N HIS A 213 -6.64 -0.35 18.48
CA HIS A 213 -6.04 0.56 17.51
C HIS A 213 -4.74 -0.02 16.91
N LEU A 214 -3.81 -0.47 17.75
CA LEU A 214 -2.55 -1.06 17.28
C LEU A 214 -2.81 -2.35 16.48
N PRO A 215 -3.63 -3.32 16.96
CA PRO A 215 -4.00 -4.48 16.15
C PRO A 215 -4.59 -4.13 14.79
N ALA A 216 -5.46 -3.13 14.69
CA ALA A 216 -6.07 -2.73 13.43
C ALA A 216 -5.03 -2.17 12.44
N VAL A 217 -4.09 -1.35 12.91
CA VAL A 217 -3.02 -0.80 12.06
C VAL A 217 -2.05 -1.88 11.62
N LEU A 218 -1.68 -2.81 12.50
CA LEU A 218 -0.80 -3.94 12.16
C LEU A 218 -1.45 -4.90 11.16
N ALA A 219 -2.74 -5.19 11.34
CA ALA A 219 -3.50 -6.02 10.39
C ALA A 219 -3.56 -5.36 9.01
N ALA A 220 -3.81 -4.04 8.94
CA ALA A 220 -3.80 -3.32 7.68
C ALA A 220 -2.43 -3.33 6.99
N ALA A 221 -1.34 -3.11 7.74
CA ALA A 221 0.01 -3.17 7.21
C ALA A 221 0.37 -4.59 6.72
N ALA A 222 0.02 -5.64 7.48
CA ALA A 222 0.27 -7.02 7.08
C ALA A 222 -0.48 -7.40 5.79
N LEU A 223 -1.76 -7.04 5.70
CA LEU A 223 -2.59 -7.34 4.52
C LEU A 223 -2.10 -6.57 3.30
N ALA A 224 -1.87 -5.25 3.42
CA ALA A 224 -1.35 -4.45 2.31
C ALA A 224 0.01 -4.97 1.81
N PHE A 225 0.93 -5.25 2.73
CA PHE A 225 2.25 -5.78 2.40
C PHE A 225 2.16 -7.15 1.73
N GLY A 226 1.39 -8.07 2.33
CA GLY A 226 1.18 -9.42 1.82
C GLY A 226 0.55 -9.43 0.43
N MET A 227 -0.42 -8.54 0.16
CA MET A 227 -1.01 -8.40 -1.18
C MET A 227 0.03 -7.91 -2.19
N GLY A 228 0.88 -6.94 -1.85
CA GLY A 228 1.97 -6.51 -2.73
C GLY A 228 2.95 -7.64 -3.04
N VAL A 229 3.46 -8.32 -2.02
CA VAL A 229 4.40 -9.44 -2.17
C VAL A 229 3.78 -10.57 -3.00
N SER A 230 2.50 -10.87 -2.80
CA SER A 230 1.81 -11.93 -3.56
C SER A 230 1.91 -11.70 -5.07
N ARG A 231 1.89 -10.43 -5.53
CA ARG A 231 1.97 -10.10 -6.97
C ARG A 231 3.36 -10.30 -7.55
N VAL A 232 4.41 -10.07 -6.75
CA VAL A 232 5.79 -10.35 -7.15
C VAL A 232 6.03 -11.86 -7.22
N LEU A 233 5.57 -12.61 -6.20
CA LEU A 233 5.71 -14.06 -6.15
C LEU A 233 4.95 -14.77 -7.28
N LEU A 234 3.77 -14.26 -7.65
CA LEU A 234 2.99 -14.74 -8.79
C LEU A 234 3.50 -14.19 -10.14
N GLN A 235 4.59 -13.40 -10.16
CA GLN A 235 5.22 -12.89 -11.38
C GLN A 235 4.27 -12.11 -12.31
N VAL A 236 3.17 -11.57 -11.76
CA VAL A 236 2.17 -10.78 -12.50
C VAL A 236 2.44 -9.28 -12.44
N HIS A 237 3.37 -8.87 -11.57
CA HIS A 237 3.88 -7.52 -11.42
C HIS A 237 5.37 -7.56 -11.11
N TRP A 238 6.07 -6.55 -11.61
CA TRP A 238 7.45 -6.28 -11.23
C TRP A 238 7.54 -5.82 -9.76
N ALA A 239 8.70 -5.94 -9.13
CA ALA A 239 8.88 -5.48 -7.74
C ALA A 239 8.70 -3.95 -7.66
N SER A 240 9.20 -3.23 -8.67
CA SER A 240 8.98 -1.79 -8.80
C SER A 240 7.49 -1.42 -9.01
N ASP A 241 6.69 -2.21 -9.74
CA ASP A 241 5.23 -1.94 -9.85
C ASP A 241 4.55 -1.96 -8.47
N VAL A 242 5.01 -2.87 -7.61
CA VAL A 242 4.49 -3.05 -6.24
C VAL A 242 4.97 -1.92 -5.33
N MET A 243 6.24 -1.54 -5.39
CA MET A 243 6.77 -0.38 -4.67
C MET A 243 6.03 0.92 -5.06
N ALA A 244 5.78 1.14 -6.35
CA ALA A 244 5.01 2.28 -6.83
C ALA A 244 3.54 2.22 -6.40
N GLY A 245 2.97 1.01 -6.31
CA GLY A 245 1.65 0.77 -5.73
C GLY A 245 1.57 1.15 -4.25
N PHE A 246 2.61 0.84 -3.46
CA PHE A 246 2.70 1.28 -2.06
C PHE A 246 2.80 2.81 -1.96
N ALA A 247 3.70 3.43 -2.75
CA ALA A 247 3.90 4.87 -2.73
C ALA A 247 2.61 5.63 -3.10
N SER A 248 2.03 5.32 -4.27
CA SER A 248 0.79 5.96 -4.74
C SER A 248 -0.39 5.72 -3.78
N GLY A 249 -0.56 4.49 -3.29
CA GLY A 249 -1.61 4.15 -2.33
C GLY A 249 -1.47 4.89 -1.00
N LEU A 250 -0.26 4.99 -0.44
CA LEU A 250 0.00 5.69 0.82
C LEU A 250 -0.18 7.21 0.67
N ALA A 251 0.25 7.79 -0.45
CA ALA A 251 0.02 9.20 -0.76
C ALA A 251 -1.49 9.49 -0.81
N TRP A 252 -2.24 8.71 -1.60
CA TRP A 252 -3.68 8.88 -1.74
C TRP A 252 -4.44 8.66 -0.43
N LEU A 253 -4.11 7.61 0.31
CA LEU A 253 -4.67 7.34 1.64
C LEU A 253 -4.44 8.53 2.58
N SER A 254 -3.22 9.08 2.60
CA SER A 254 -2.86 10.21 3.45
C SER A 254 -3.67 11.44 3.12
N VAL A 255 -3.80 11.79 1.83
CA VAL A 255 -4.67 12.88 1.36
C VAL A 255 -6.11 12.66 1.83
N CYS A 256 -6.67 11.46 1.60
CA CYS A 256 -8.04 11.15 1.97
C CYS A 256 -8.29 11.28 3.48
N VAL A 257 -7.42 10.69 4.31
CA VAL A 257 -7.55 10.74 5.78
C VAL A 257 -7.45 12.18 6.27
N ILE A 258 -6.51 12.98 5.73
CA ILE A 258 -6.35 14.39 6.05
C ILE A 258 -7.63 15.16 5.69
N SER A 259 -8.14 15.01 4.47
CA SER A 259 -9.35 15.69 4.01
C SER A 259 -10.57 15.36 4.88
N ILE A 260 -10.76 14.08 5.23
CA ILE A 260 -11.87 13.64 6.10
C ILE A 260 -11.72 14.22 7.51
N GLU A 261 -10.51 14.24 8.07
CA GLU A 261 -10.24 14.86 9.37
C GLU A 261 -10.50 16.37 9.36
N MET A 262 -10.06 17.08 8.31
CA MET A 262 -10.29 18.52 8.16
C MET A 262 -11.77 18.86 8.04
N LEU A 263 -12.51 18.16 7.18
CA LEU A 263 -13.95 18.36 7.01
C LEU A 263 -14.73 18.11 8.31
N ARG A 264 -14.35 17.08 9.08
CA ARG A 264 -14.98 16.82 10.38
C ARG A 264 -14.74 17.96 11.37
N ARG A 265 -13.53 18.52 11.41
CA ARG A 265 -13.20 19.62 12.33
C ARG A 265 -13.96 20.89 12.00
N TYR A 266 -14.02 21.24 10.71
CA TYR A 266 -14.78 22.40 10.25
C TYR A 266 -16.24 22.33 10.70
N ARG A 267 -16.87 21.16 10.52
CA ARG A 267 -18.28 20.93 10.88
C ARG A 267 -18.59 20.74 12.37
N ARG A 268 -17.57 20.64 13.22
CA ARG A 268 -17.75 20.70 14.69
C ARG A 268 -17.69 22.14 15.21
N ARG A 269 -17.20 23.08 14.40
CA ARG A 269 -17.05 24.50 14.76
C ARG A 269 -18.19 25.38 14.22
N ALA A 270 -18.81 24.95 13.12
CA ALA A 270 -20.06 25.50 12.59
C ALA A 270 -21.26 24.88 13.32
#